data_AF-G7VXJ3-F1
#
_entry.id   AF-G7VXJ3-F1
#
_cell.length_a   1.000
_cell.length_b   1.000
_cell.length_c   1.000
_cell.angle_alpha   90.00
_cell.angle_beta   90.00
_cell.angle_gamma   90.00
#
_symmetry.space_group_name_H-M   'P 1'
#
loop_
_entity.id
_entity.type
_entity.pdbx_description
1 polymer ?
#
loop_
_entity_poly.entity_id
_entity_poly.type
_entity_poly.pdbx_seq_one_letter_code
_entity_poly.pdbx_strand_id
1 'polypeptide(L)'
;MDYISLNESFSSLQELPPSPLLLHVHEILNTEDADTKIAINIADKPNFFSLLLVTTNAKENYWNAHLFYMDQVERNNNLYRYHTFSINESIYLHNCLSELFKGH
;
A
#
# COMPACT_ATOMS: atom_id res chain seq x y z
N MET A 1 -3.73 -6.03 -10.54
CA MET A 1 -3.15 -6.33 -9.22
C MET A 1 -3.74 -7.64 -8.75
N ASP A 2 -2.87 -8.57 -8.37
CA ASP A 2 -3.30 -9.80 -7.75
C ASP A 2 -3.30 -9.64 -6.23
N TYR A 3 -4.32 -10.17 -5.57
CA TYR A 3 -4.39 -10.18 -4.13
C TYR A 3 -3.59 -11.34 -3.57
N ILE A 4 -2.79 -11.04 -2.56
CA ILE A 4 -2.00 -11.97 -1.78
C ILE A 4 -2.52 -12.05 -0.35
N SER A 5 -2.15 -13.10 0.35
CA SER A 5 -2.43 -13.25 1.78
C SER A 5 -1.60 -12.27 2.62
N LEU A 6 -2.03 -12.07 3.87
CA LEU A 6 -1.28 -11.27 4.85
C LEU A 6 0.16 -11.76 5.03
N ASN A 7 0.39 -13.08 5.10
CA ASN A 7 1.73 -13.64 5.25
C ASN A 7 2.63 -13.36 4.03
N GLU A 8 2.10 -13.49 2.81
CA GLU A 8 2.82 -13.20 1.56
C GLU A 8 3.13 -11.71 1.41
N SER A 9 2.31 -10.84 2.00
CA SER A 9 2.53 -9.39 1.97
C SER A 9 3.81 -8.99 2.69
N PHE A 10 4.13 -9.62 3.82
CA PHE A 10 5.37 -9.36 4.54
C PHE A 10 6.61 -9.77 3.72
N SER A 11 6.54 -10.89 2.99
CA SER A 11 7.64 -11.31 2.10
C SER A 11 7.90 -10.28 0.99
N SER A 12 6.85 -9.73 0.40
CA SER A 12 6.96 -8.70 -0.65
C SER A 12 7.61 -7.40 -0.17
N LEU A 13 7.62 -7.15 1.14
CA LEU A 13 8.18 -5.95 1.77
C LEU A 13 9.62 -6.15 2.27
N GLN A 14 10.13 -7.39 2.33
CA GLN A 14 11.49 -7.67 2.83
C GLN A 14 12.59 -7.04 1.97
N GLU A 15 12.30 -6.76 0.70
CA GLU A 15 13.25 -6.12 -0.21
C GLU A 15 13.39 -4.61 0.03
N LEU A 16 12.48 -4.01 0.81
CA LEU A 16 12.53 -2.58 1.13
C LEU A 16 13.55 -2.32 2.27
N PRO A 17 14.34 -1.25 2.18
CA PRO A 17 15.27 -0.89 3.23
C PRO A 17 14.50 -0.52 4.52
N PRO A 18 15.09 -0.82 5.70
CA PRO A 18 14.54 -0.36 6.97
C PRO A 18 14.32 1.16 6.95
N SER A 19 13.06 1.57 7.10
CA SER A 19 12.66 2.97 7.04
C SER A 19 11.42 3.21 7.90
N PRO A 20 11.16 4.47 8.31
CA PRO A 20 9.91 4.84 8.97
C PRO A 20 8.67 4.46 8.15
N LEU A 21 8.79 4.44 6.81
CA LEU A 21 7.76 3.94 5.92
C LEU A 21 7.50 2.45 6.14
N LEU A 22 8.56 1.62 6.12
CA LEU A 22 8.43 0.18 6.29
C LEU A 22 7.79 -0.17 7.65
N LEU A 23 8.19 0.53 8.71
CA LEU A 23 7.58 0.36 10.04
C LEU A 23 6.08 0.65 10.02
N HIS A 24 5.65 1.76 9.41
CA HIS A 24 4.23 2.10 9.31
C HIS A 24 3.44 1.09 8.45
N VAL A 25 4.03 0.59 7.37
CA VAL A 25 3.41 -0.49 6.57
C VAL A 25 3.22 -1.74 7.41
N HIS A 26 4.22 -2.14 8.21
CA HIS A 26 4.09 -3.27 9.13
C HIS A 26 3.02 -3.04 10.20
N GLU A 27 2.92 -1.84 10.75
CA GLU A 27 1.87 -1.49 11.72
C GLU A 27 0.48 -1.70 11.13
N ILE A 28 0.23 -1.23 9.90
CA ILE A 28 -1.05 -1.45 9.21
C ILE A 28 -1.31 -2.95 9.07
N LEU A 29 -0.38 -3.68 8.46
CA LEU A 29 -0.56 -5.12 8.20
C LEU A 29 -0.76 -5.94 9.48
N ASN A 30 -0.09 -5.58 10.58
CA ASN A 30 -0.23 -6.29 11.86
C ASN A 30 -1.58 -6.03 12.56
N THR A 31 -2.31 -4.99 12.15
CA THR A 31 -3.66 -4.70 12.66
C THR A 31 -4.76 -5.31 11.80
N GLU A 32 -4.43 -5.81 10.61
CA GLU A 32 -5.39 -6.44 9.71
C GLU A 32 -5.75 -7.86 10.18
N ASP A 33 -6.97 -8.29 9.90
CA ASP A 33 -7.42 -9.65 10.19
C ASP A 33 -6.76 -10.68 9.26
N ALA A 34 -6.66 -11.93 9.70
CA ALA A 34 -6.01 -13.00 8.94
C ALA A 34 -6.68 -13.30 7.58
N ASP A 35 -7.98 -13.03 7.45
CA ASP A 35 -8.72 -13.21 6.18
C ASP A 35 -8.61 -12.00 5.25
N THR A 36 -7.86 -10.96 5.64
CA THR A 36 -7.63 -9.77 4.82
C THR A 36 -6.82 -10.14 3.59
N LYS A 37 -7.33 -9.71 2.44
CA LYS A 37 -6.63 -9.77 1.16
C LYS A 37 -5.87 -8.47 0.95
N ILE A 38 -4.63 -8.60 0.50
CA ILE A 38 -3.73 -7.47 0.33
C ILE A 38 -3.29 -7.39 -1.12
N ALA A 39 -3.26 -6.19 -1.68
CA ALA A 39 -2.57 -5.93 -2.94
C ALA A 39 -1.51 -4.86 -2.71
N ILE A 40 -0.28 -5.13 -3.17
CA ILE A 40 0.86 -4.23 -3.04
C ILE A 40 1.34 -3.85 -4.43
N ASN A 41 1.65 -2.57 -4.63
CA ASN A 41 2.37 -2.11 -5.81
C ASN A 41 3.39 -1.06 -5.40
N ILE A 42 4.63 -1.31 -5.83
CA ILE A 42 5.79 -0.49 -5.51
C ILE A 42 6.32 0.06 -6.84
N ALA A 43 6.47 1.37 -6.90
CA ALA A 43 7.18 2.05 -7.97
C ALA A 43 8.40 2.75 -7.37
N ASP A 44 9.58 2.15 -7.57
CA ASP A 44 10.85 2.72 -7.16
C ASP A 44 11.61 3.27 -8.38
N LYS A 45 11.67 4.60 -8.49
CA LYS A 45 12.38 5.33 -9.55
C LYS A 45 13.42 6.26 -8.90
N PRO A 46 14.48 6.67 -9.62
CA PRO A 46 15.56 7.49 -9.06
C PRO A 46 15.13 8.75 -8.30
N ASN A 47 14.06 9.41 -8.77
CA ASN A 47 13.58 10.67 -8.19
C ASN A 47 12.24 10.52 -7.44
N PHE A 48 11.70 9.31 -7.36
CA PHE A 48 10.33 9.09 -6.92
C PHE A 48 10.13 7.68 -6.38
N PHE A 49 9.60 7.57 -5.18
CA PHE A 49 9.06 6.32 -4.63
C PHE A 49 7.56 6.45 -4.49
N SER A 50 6.83 5.38 -4.79
CA SER A 50 5.50 5.18 -4.23
C SER A 50 5.26 3.73 -3.87
N LEU A 51 4.54 3.53 -2.78
CA LEU A 51 3.97 2.25 -2.40
C LEU A 51 2.47 2.46 -2.25
N LEU A 52 1.69 1.68 -3.00
CA LEU A 52 0.27 1.51 -2.75
C LEU A 52 0.07 0.17 -2.06
N LEU A 53 -0.56 0.21 -0.90
CA LEU A 53 -1.07 -0.93 -0.18
C LEU A 53 -2.59 -0.87 -0.19
N VAL A 54 -3.24 -1.93 -0.62
CA VAL A 54 -4.70 -2.05 -0.61
C VAL A 54 -5.07 -3.22 0.27
N THR A 55 -5.86 -2.97 1.31
CA THR A 55 -6.37 -4.01 2.22
C THR A 55 -7.88 -4.14 2.03
N THR A 56 -8.37 -5.37 1.95
CA THR A 56 -9.81 -5.63 1.88
C THR A 56 -10.19 -6.88 2.64
N ASN A 57 -11.28 -6.79 3.40
CA ASN A 57 -11.86 -7.90 4.12
C ASN A 57 -13.35 -8.01 3.81
N ALA A 58 -13.73 -9.15 3.26
CA ALA A 58 -15.12 -9.41 2.88
C ALA A 58 -16.04 -9.64 4.09
N LYS A 59 -15.51 -10.15 5.22
CA LYS A 59 -16.30 -10.41 6.43
C LYS A 59 -16.71 -9.11 7.11
N GLU A 60 -15.78 -8.16 7.19
CA GLU A 60 -16.00 -6.85 7.80
C GLU A 60 -16.50 -5.79 6.80
N ASN A 61 -16.61 -6.17 5.52
CA ASN A 61 -17.07 -5.31 4.43
C ASN A 61 -16.28 -3.99 4.37
N TYR A 62 -14.95 -4.09 4.39
CA TYR A 62 -14.09 -2.93 4.17
C TYR A 62 -13.09 -3.11 3.04
N TRP A 63 -12.66 -1.95 2.57
CA TRP A 63 -11.62 -1.80 1.58
C TRP A 63 -10.90 -0.48 1.83
N ASN A 64 -9.60 -0.53 2.10
CA ASN A 64 -8.76 0.64 2.32
C ASN A 64 -7.64 0.69 1.30
N ALA A 65 -7.31 1.90 0.83
CA ALA A 65 -6.11 2.19 0.06
C ALA A 65 -5.19 3.08 0.88
N HIS A 66 -3.95 2.64 1.03
CA HIS A 66 -2.86 3.31 1.71
C HIS A 66 -1.82 3.69 0.66
N LEU A 67 -1.67 4.99 0.42
CA LEU A 67 -0.68 5.53 -0.50
C LEU A 67 0.46 6.17 0.28
N PHE A 68 1.65 5.64 0.06
CA PHE A 68 2.90 6.18 0.54
C PHE A 68 3.67 6.75 -0.65
N TYR A 69 4.23 7.95 -0.51
CA TYR A 69 5.06 8.53 -1.56
C TYR A 69 6.21 9.37 -0.99
N MET A 70 7.31 9.38 -1.74
CA MET A 70 8.51 10.17 -1.46
C MET A 70 9.05 10.71 -2.78
N ASP A 71 9.22 12.02 -2.89
CA ASP A 71 10.10 12.60 -3.89
C ASP A 71 11.57 12.56 -3.42
N GLN A 72 12.47 13.13 -4.21
CA GLN A 72 13.89 13.17 -3.89
C GLN A 72 14.20 13.90 -2.56
N VAL A 73 13.46 14.96 -2.23
CA VAL A 73 13.64 15.72 -0.98
C VAL A 73 13.20 14.87 0.21
N GLU A 74 12.05 14.21 0.12
CA GLU A 74 11.58 13.33 1.19
C GLU A 74 12.53 12.14 1.41
N ARG A 75 13.02 11.49 0.34
CA ARG A 75 14.02 10.41 0.46
C ARG A 75 15.29 10.87 1.17
N ASN A 76 15.82 12.04 0.81
CA ASN A 76 17.03 12.59 1.42
C ASN A 76 16.87 12.88 2.91
N ASN A 77 15.65 13.14 3.36
CA ASN A 77 15.33 13.43 4.76
C ASN A 77 14.75 12.22 5.52
N ASN A 78 14.67 11.05 4.87
CA ASN A 78 14.02 9.86 5.43
C ASN A 78 12.57 10.13 5.88
N LEU A 79 11.86 10.97 5.13
CA LEU A 79 10.47 11.31 5.33
C LEU A 79 9.62 10.65 4.25
N TYR A 80 8.33 10.51 4.52
CA TYR A 80 7.36 10.10 3.52
C TYR A 80 6.05 10.81 3.77
N ARG A 81 5.24 10.89 2.72
CA ARG A 81 3.88 11.38 2.80
C ARG A 81 2.92 10.20 2.69
N TYR A 82 1.85 10.27 3.45
CA TYR A 82 0.89 9.20 3.62
C TYR A 82 -0.53 9.70 3.47
N HIS A 83 -1.31 8.98 2.67
CA HIS A 83 -2.74 9.17 2.56
C HIS A 83 -3.44 7.83 2.67
N THR A 84 -4.55 7.81 3.40
CA THR A 84 -5.44 6.66 3.46
C THR A 84 -6.83 7.05 3.02
N PHE A 85 -7.50 6.15 2.31
CA PHE A 85 -8.84 6.33 1.81
C PHE A 85 -9.62 5.05 2.08
N SER A 86 -10.78 5.18 2.73
CA SER A 86 -11.76 4.10 2.70
C SER A 86 -12.40 4.09 1.33
N ILE A 87 -12.33 2.95 0.66
CA ILE A 87 -12.88 2.72 -0.68
C ILE A 87 -14.34 2.24 -0.60
N ASN A 88 -14.84 2.00 0.62
CA ASN A 88 -16.25 1.64 0.85
C ASN A 88 -17.24 2.68 0.31
N GLU A 89 -16.82 3.94 0.19
CA GLU A 89 -17.71 5.04 -0.19
C GLU A 89 -17.63 5.41 -1.68
N SER A 90 -16.75 4.80 -2.48
CA SER A 90 -16.69 5.13 -3.92
C SER A 90 -16.08 4.03 -4.78
N ILE A 91 -16.96 3.30 -5.48
CA ILE A 91 -16.61 2.38 -6.57
C ILE A 91 -15.76 3.06 -7.67
N TYR A 92 -15.85 4.39 -7.80
CA TYR A 92 -15.05 5.16 -8.75
C TYR A 92 -13.59 5.30 -8.29
N LEU A 93 -13.34 5.44 -6.99
CA LEU A 93 -11.97 5.47 -6.45
C LEU A 93 -11.31 4.10 -6.59
N HIS A 94 -12.08 3.03 -6.32
CA HIS A 94 -11.68 1.65 -6.60
C HIS A 94 -11.25 1.46 -8.07
N ASN A 95 -12.09 1.90 -9.01
CA ASN A 95 -11.83 1.74 -10.44
C ASN A 95 -10.63 2.59 -10.89
N CYS A 96 -10.54 3.83 -10.42
CA CYS A 96 -9.43 4.73 -10.74
C CYS A 96 -8.09 4.18 -10.24
N LEU A 97 -8.03 3.72 -8.99
CA LEU A 97 -6.84 3.06 -8.45
C LEU A 97 -6.55 1.79 -9.28
N SER A 98 -7.53 0.92 -9.48
CA SER A 98 -7.35 -0.29 -10.29
C SER A 98 -6.79 -0.02 -11.70
N GLU A 99 -7.18 1.08 -12.34
CA GLU A 99 -6.64 1.49 -13.64
C GLU A 99 -5.21 2.06 -13.55
N LEU A 100 -4.94 2.94 -12.58
CA LEU A 100 -3.60 3.50 -12.36
C LEU A 100 -2.53 2.41 -12.13
N PHE A 101 -2.93 1.26 -11.59
CA PHE A 101 -2.03 0.17 -11.24
C PHE A 101 -2.09 -1.06 -12.16
N LYS A 102 -2.88 -1.01 -13.26
CA LYS A 102 -2.86 -2.05 -14.29
C LYS A 102 -1.60 -2.04 -15.17
N GLY A 103 -0.75 -1.02 -15.02
CA GLY A 103 0.52 -0.93 -15.73
C GLY A 103 0.35 -0.57 -17.20
N HIS A 104 1.05 0.48 -17.61
CA HIS A 104 1.56 0.59 -18.98
C HIS A 104 3.04 0.24 -18.95
#